data_AF-A0A2N2PJ49-F1
#
_entry.id   AF-A0A2N2PJ49-F1
#
_cell.length_a   1.000
_cell.length_b   1.000
_cell.length_c   1.000
_cell.angle_alpha   90.00
_cell.angle_beta   90.00
_cell.angle_gamma   90.00
#
_symmetry.space_group_name_H-M   'P 1'
#
loop_
_entity.id
_entity.type
_entity.pdbx_description
1 polymer ?
#
loop_
_entity_poly.entity_id
_entity_poly.type
_entity_poly.pdbx_seq_one_letter_code
_entity_poly.pdbx_strand_id
1 'polypeptide(L)'
;MNVLPGIILIFIVTLIVGVFFHIWKGGGLFRLILFLTFSLIGFLIGQWIGSALQSTFLLVGWVQVGMGLIFSIVVCVIGIWLSNIKIDKKVEK
;
A
#
# COMPACT_ATOMS: atom_id res chain seq x y z
N MET A 1 22.63 4.17 -12.44
CA MET A 1 21.16 4.34 -12.40
C MET A 1 20.85 5.38 -11.35
N ASN A 2 20.10 6.43 -11.68
CA ASN A 2 19.69 7.40 -10.68
C ASN A 2 18.53 6.79 -9.89
N VAL A 3 18.75 6.51 -8.61
CA VAL A 3 17.77 5.82 -7.74
C VAL A 3 16.62 6.77 -7.36
N LEU A 4 16.92 8.08 -7.32
CA LEU A 4 16.03 9.12 -6.85
C LEU A 4 14.67 9.17 -7.57
N PRO A 5 14.58 9.18 -8.92
CA PRO A 5 13.29 9.19 -9.61
C PRO A 5 12.42 7.96 -9.31
N GLY A 6 13.06 6.79 -9.15
CA GLY A 6 12.35 5.55 -8.82
C GLY A 6 11.75 5.60 -7.41
N ILE A 7 12.51 6.08 -6.43
CA ILE A 7 12.01 6.28 -5.06
C ILE A 7 10.82 7.25 -5.07
N ILE A 8 10.93 8.38 -5.78
CA ILE A 8 9.84 9.36 -5.89
C ILE A 8 8.59 8.72 -6.48
N LEU A 9 8.73 7.92 -7.55
CA LEU A 9 7.62 7.23 -8.17
C LEU A 9 6.93 6.25 -7.20
N ILE A 10 7.71 5.48 -6.43
CA ILE A 10 7.18 4.58 -5.39
C ILE A 10 6.34 5.37 -4.38
N PHE A 11 6.85 6.48 -3.87
CA PHE A 11 6.10 7.32 -2.93
C PHE A 11 4.83 7.90 -3.56
N ILE A 12 4.90 8.42 -4.79
CA ILE A 12 3.71 8.97 -5.46
C ILE A 12 2.62 7.89 -5.60
N VAL A 13 2.96 6.71 -6.10
CA VAL A 13 1.98 5.63 -6.32
C VAL A 13 1.40 5.15 -4.98
N THR A 14 2.25 4.93 -3.98
CA THR A 14 1.81 4.43 -2.67
C THR A 14 0.93 5.43 -1.93
N LEU A 15 1.24 6.73 -2.00
CA LEU A 15 0.41 7.80 -1.45
C LEU A 15 -0.94 7.88 -2.16
N ILE A 16 -0.98 7.85 -3.49
CA ILE A 16 -2.24 7.87 -4.27
C ILE A 16 -3.14 6.71 -3.86
N VAL A 17 -2.61 5.49 -3.82
CA VAL A 17 -3.39 4.29 -3.45
C VAL A 17 -3.85 4.36 -1.99
N GLY A 18 -2.98 4.74 -1.06
CA GLY A 18 -3.33 4.82 0.36
C GLY A 18 -4.40 5.89 0.65
N VAL A 19 -4.27 7.08 0.03
CA VAL A 19 -5.29 8.14 0.11
C VAL A 19 -6.59 7.69 -0.55
N PHE A 20 -6.54 7.03 -1.71
CA PHE A 20 -7.74 6.52 -2.37
C PHE A 20 -8.54 5.57 -1.46
N PHE A 21 -7.87 4.62 -0.79
CA PHE A 21 -8.52 3.71 0.15
C PHE A 21 -9.04 4.40 1.41
N HIS A 22 -8.31 5.41 1.92
CA HIS A 22 -8.77 6.23 3.04
C HIS A 22 -10.04 7.01 2.67
N ILE A 23 -10.09 7.63 1.49
CA ILE A 23 -11.29 8.34 1.01
C ILE A 23 -12.44 7.36 0.80
N TRP A 24 -12.19 6.20 0.19
CA TRP A 24 -13.22 5.19 -0.05
C TRP A 24 -13.90 4.72 1.25
N LYS A 25 -13.13 4.51 2.31
CA LYS A 25 -13.69 4.01 3.57
C LYS A 25 -13.99 5.09 4.61
N GLY A 26 -13.47 6.30 4.43
CA GLY A 26 -13.52 7.39 5.41
C GLY A 26 -12.72 7.10 6.69
N GLY A 27 -12.90 7.93 7.71
CA GLY A 27 -12.30 7.77 9.05
C GLY A 27 -11.22 8.80 9.38
N GLY A 28 -10.69 8.74 10.59
CA GLY A 28 -9.72 9.73 11.12
C GLY A 28 -8.27 9.53 10.65
N LEU A 29 -7.38 10.35 11.21
CA LEU A 29 -5.95 10.38 10.88
C LEU A 29 -5.25 9.02 11.04
N PHE A 30 -5.56 8.26 12.09
CA PHE A 30 -4.98 6.93 12.30
C PHE A 30 -5.29 5.96 11.15
N ARG A 31 -6.48 6.07 10.56
CA ARG A 31 -6.88 5.22 9.43
C ARG A 31 -6.21 5.64 8.14
N LEU A 32 -5.95 6.94 7.96
CA LEU A 32 -5.11 7.44 6.87
C LEU A 32 -3.69 6.85 6.97
N ILE A 33 -3.04 6.97 8.13
CA ILE A 33 -1.69 6.43 8.35
C ILE A 33 -1.66 4.91 8.10
N LEU A 34 -2.68 4.19 8.56
CA LEU A 34 -2.83 2.76 8.29
C LEU A 34 -2.83 2.47 6.79
N PHE A 35 -3.69 3.13 6.01
CA PHE A 35 -3.79 2.87 4.57
C PHE A 35 -2.54 3.29 3.79
N LEU A 36 -1.88 4.39 4.16
CA LEU A 36 -0.60 4.80 3.56
C LEU A 36 0.49 3.75 3.81
N THR A 37 0.58 3.25 5.04
CA THR A 37 1.56 2.23 5.43
C THR A 37 1.29 0.90 4.73
N PHE A 38 0.02 0.49 4.67
CA PHE A 38 -0.39 -0.75 4.01
C PHE A 38 -0.16 -0.69 2.50
N SER A 39 -0.45 0.45 1.88
CA SER A 39 -0.16 0.69 0.47
C SER A 39 1.34 0.56 0.18
N LEU A 40 2.20 1.17 1.03
CA LEU A 40 3.66 1.06 0.92
C LEU A 40 4.14 -0.39 1.10
N ILE A 41 3.67 -1.10 2.13
CA ILE A 41 4.04 -2.51 2.38
C ILE A 41 3.65 -3.37 1.18
N GLY A 42 2.42 -3.24 0.68
CA GLY A 42 1.98 -3.96 -0.51
C GLY A 42 2.84 -3.64 -1.72
N PHE A 43 3.22 -2.38 -1.92
CA PHE A 43 4.08 -2.00 -3.04
C PHE A 43 5.45 -2.68 -2.94
N LEU A 44 6.07 -2.69 -1.75
CA LEU A 44 7.38 -3.33 -1.55
C LEU A 44 7.31 -4.84 -1.79
N ILE A 45 6.24 -5.50 -1.37
CA ILE A 45 5.99 -6.92 -1.66
C ILE A 45 5.87 -7.13 -3.18
N GLY A 46 5.05 -6.31 -3.85
CA GLY A 46 4.89 -6.35 -5.29
C GLY A 46 6.19 -6.09 -6.05
N GLN A 47 7.02 -5.15 -5.59
CA GLN A 47 8.33 -4.86 -6.15
C GLN A 47 9.26 -6.07 -6.06
N TRP A 48 9.29 -6.73 -4.90
CA TRP A 48 10.10 -7.92 -4.69
C TRP A 48 9.63 -9.09 -5.57
N ILE A 49 8.33 -9.40 -5.55
CA ILE A 49 7.75 -10.48 -6.35
C ILE A 49 7.91 -10.21 -7.85
N GLY A 50 7.64 -8.98 -8.30
CA GLY A 50 7.81 -8.59 -9.69
C GLY A 50 9.25 -8.73 -10.16
N SER A 51 10.22 -8.37 -9.31
CA SER A 51 11.63 -8.55 -9.63
C SER A 51 12.02 -10.04 -9.68
N ALA A 52 11.54 -10.86 -8.74
CA ALA A 52 11.80 -12.30 -8.72
C ALA A 52 11.23 -13.02 -9.95
N LEU A 53 10.06 -12.60 -10.41
CA LEU A 53 9.41 -13.14 -11.61
C LEU A 53 9.93 -12.54 -12.92
N GLN A 54 10.86 -11.57 -12.86
CA GLN A 54 11.30 -10.78 -14.01
C GLN A 54 10.12 -10.17 -14.79
N SER A 55 9.10 -9.73 -14.07
CA SER A 55 7.88 -9.16 -14.63
C SER A 55 8.22 -7.92 -15.48
N THR A 56 7.61 -7.85 -16.66
CA THR A 56 7.63 -6.68 -17.54
C THR A 56 6.34 -5.86 -17.45
N PHE A 57 5.36 -6.33 -16.67
CA PHE A 57 4.07 -5.66 -16.52
C PHE A 57 4.22 -4.31 -15.80
N LEU A 58 4.01 -3.22 -16.55
CA LEU A 58 4.20 -1.82 -16.09
C LEU A 58 5.54 -1.62 -15.36
N LEU A 59 6.64 -2.08 -15.98
CA LEU A 59 7.99 -1.83 -15.51
C LEU A 59 8.45 -0.43 -15.95
N VAL A 60 8.80 0.44 -14.99
CA VAL A 60 9.33 1.78 -15.25
C VAL A 60 10.75 1.88 -14.69
N GLY A 61 11.74 1.79 -15.56
CA GLY A 61 13.13 1.66 -15.14
C GLY A 61 13.33 0.38 -14.32
N TRP A 62 13.69 0.54 -13.04
CA TRP A 62 13.82 -0.58 -12.10
C TRP A 62 12.57 -0.80 -11.22
N VAL A 63 11.56 0.07 -11.34
CA VAL A 63 10.37 0.04 -10.49
C VAL A 63 9.29 -0.80 -11.14
N GLN A 64 8.88 -1.86 -10.45
CA GLN A 64 7.80 -2.77 -10.82
C GLN A 64 6.44 -2.16 -10.47
N VAL A 65 6.05 -1.08 -11.17
CA VAL A 65 4.84 -0.30 -10.83
C VAL A 65 3.58 -1.16 -10.90
N GLY A 66 3.46 -2.04 -11.91
CA GLY A 66 2.29 -2.90 -12.05
C GLY A 66 2.11 -3.86 -10.88
N MET A 67 3.18 -4.59 -10.56
CA MET A 67 3.17 -5.54 -9.44
C MET A 67 3.02 -4.83 -8.10
N GLY A 68 3.70 -3.69 -7.92
CA GLY A 68 3.56 -2.83 -6.76
C GLY A 68 2.11 -2.39 -6.55
N LEU A 69 1.44 -1.90 -7.61
CA LEU A 69 0.04 -1.47 -7.57
C LEU A 69 -0.92 -2.61 -7.18
N ILE A 70 -0.78 -3.79 -7.80
CA ILE A 70 -1.61 -4.96 -7.49
C ILE A 70 -1.50 -5.31 -6.01
N PHE A 71 -0.28 -5.43 -5.49
CA PHE A 71 -0.08 -5.83 -4.10
C PHE A 71 -0.44 -4.71 -3.11
N SER A 72 -0.24 -3.44 -3.44
CA SER A 72 -0.77 -2.31 -2.65
C SER A 72 -2.29 -2.41 -2.49
N ILE A 73 -3.02 -2.68 -3.58
CA ILE A 73 -4.48 -2.85 -3.54
C ILE A 73 -4.85 -4.03 -2.66
N VAL A 74 -4.22 -5.20 -2.86
CA VAL A 74 -4.49 -6.41 -2.06
C VAL A 74 -4.26 -6.17 -0.56
N VAL A 75 -3.12 -5.56 -0.20
CA VAL A 75 -2.81 -5.28 1.20
C VAL A 75 -3.75 -4.21 1.78
N CYS A 76 -4.08 -3.15 1.04
CA CYS A 76 -5.07 -2.17 1.49
C CYS A 76 -6.45 -2.80 1.70
N VAL A 77 -6.86 -3.76 0.86
CA VAL A 77 -8.10 -4.53 1.08
C VAL A 77 -8.05 -5.27 2.41
N ILE A 78 -6.94 -5.92 2.76
CA ILE A 78 -6.76 -6.54 4.09
C ILE A 78 -6.82 -5.47 5.20
N GLY A 79 -6.25 -4.29 4.96
CA GLY A 79 -6.31 -3.15 5.88
C GLY A 79 -7.73 -2.68 6.18
N ILE A 80 -8.66 -2.80 5.22
CA ILE A 80 -10.09 -2.51 5.46
C ILE A 80 -10.63 -3.43 6.56
N TRP A 81 -10.32 -4.73 6.48
CA TRP A 81 -10.85 -5.74 7.41
C TRP A 81 -10.31 -5.48 8.82
N LEU A 82 -9.00 -5.26 8.93
CA LEU A 82 -8.34 -4.91 10.19
C LEU A 82 -8.88 -3.62 10.81
N SER A 83 -9.15 -2.60 9.98
CA SER A 83 -9.67 -1.31 10.47
C SER A 83 -11.08 -1.37 11.05
N ASN A 84 -11.83 -2.46 10.79
CA ASN A 84 -13.20 -2.63 11.24
C ASN A 84 -13.32 -3.56 12.47
N ILE A 85 -12.22 -4.12 12.97
CA ILE A 85 -12.24 -4.97 14.16
C ILE A 85 -12.57 -4.11 15.39
N LYS A 86 -13.72 -4.39 16.02
CA LYS A 86 -14.08 -3.79 17.31
C LYS A 86 -13.44 -4.60 18.43
N ILE A 87 -12.51 -4.01 19.16
CA ILE A 87 -11.99 -4.60 20.39
C ILE A 87 -12.98 -4.23 21.49
N ASP A 88 -13.79 -5.20 21.92
CA ASP A 88 -14.67 -5.02 23.08
C ASP A 88 -13.80 -4.77 24.31
N LYS A 89 -13.77 -3.52 24.77
CA LYS A 89 -13.17 -3.20 26.07
C LYS A 89 -14.06 -3.83 27.13
N LYS A 90 -13.63 -4.95 27.69
CA LYS A 90 -14.20 -5.48 28.93
C LYS A 90 -13.95 -4.41 30.00
N VAL A 91 -14.99 -3.65 30.34
CA VAL A 91 -14.95 -2.68 31.43
C VAL A 91 -14.84 -3.50 32.72
N GLU A 92 -13.64 -3.58 33.29
CA GLU A 92 -13.47 -3.96 34.69
C GLU A 92 -14.18 -2.88 35.53
N LYS A 93 -15.23 -3.30 36.23
CA LYS A 93 -15.94 -2.49 37.23
C LYS A 93 -15.19 -2.55 38.55
#